data_AF-A0A0N1MUF2-F1
#
_entry.id   AF-A0A0N1MUF2-F1
#
_cell.length_a   1.000
_cell.length_b   1.000
_cell.length_c   1.000
_cell.angle_alpha   90.00
_cell.angle_beta   90.00
_cell.angle_gamma   90.00
#
_symmetry.space_group_name_H-M   'P 1'
#
loop_
_entity.id
_entity.type
_entity.pdbx_description
1 polymer ?
#
loop_
_entity_poly.entity_id
_entity_poly.type
_entity_poly.pdbx_seq_one_letter_code
_entity_poly.pdbx_strand_id
1 'polypeptide(L)'
;MSYDLMVFDAEQAPRELEIFSDWYDDQSEWAEEHDYDDPSVTTDKLRLFFMELINDFPPMNGPFAKELEDDTLADICVGKVVVYVGFAWSQSEPAFEKMFSLAKKYSLGFLNASSERGEVWFPNTQGELEICFELSDIT
;
A
#
# COMPACT_ATOMS: atom_id res chain seq x y z
N MET A 1 10.79 13.68 -4.70
CA MET A 1 10.71 12.29 -4.19
C MET A 1 9.43 12.23 -3.39
N SER A 2 8.65 11.15 -3.52
CA SER A 2 7.47 10.86 -2.71
C SER A 2 7.88 10.10 -1.45
N TYR A 3 6.94 9.97 -0.51
CA TYR A 3 6.98 9.01 0.57
C TYR A 3 6.02 7.87 0.21
N ASP A 4 6.56 6.69 -0.04
CA ASP A 4 5.86 5.59 -0.69
C ASP A 4 5.60 4.44 0.29
N LEU A 5 4.34 4.01 0.30
CA LEU A 5 3.83 2.92 1.12
C LEU A 5 3.02 1.95 0.26
N MET A 6 2.95 0.69 0.67
CA MET A 6 2.14 -0.32 0.01
C MET A 6 1.36 -1.14 1.03
N VAL A 7 0.10 -1.43 0.71
CA VAL A 7 -0.67 -2.51 1.36
C VAL A 7 -0.96 -3.61 0.37
N PHE A 8 -1.10 -4.83 0.86
CA PHE A 8 -1.31 -5.99 0.02
C PHE A 8 -2.22 -7.03 0.67
N ASP A 9 -2.81 -7.90 -0.14
CA ASP A 9 -3.57 -9.03 0.36
C ASP A 9 -2.63 -10.08 0.98
N ALA A 10 -2.64 -10.17 2.31
CA ALA A 10 -1.79 -11.06 3.10
C ALA A 10 -2.06 -12.56 2.84
N GLU A 11 -3.18 -12.91 2.21
CA GLU A 11 -3.49 -14.30 1.81
C GLU A 11 -2.87 -14.66 0.46
N GLN A 12 -2.50 -13.66 -0.36
CA GLN A 12 -1.96 -13.84 -1.71
C GLN A 12 -0.46 -13.51 -1.81
N ALA A 13 0.08 -12.76 -0.85
CA ALA A 13 1.50 -12.39 -0.83
C ALA A 13 2.41 -13.51 -0.26
N PRO A 14 3.61 -13.71 -0.82
CA PRO A 14 4.61 -14.64 -0.28
C PRO A 14 5.06 -14.26 1.13
N ARG A 15 5.44 -15.25 1.95
CA ARG A 15 5.95 -15.04 3.32
C ARG A 15 7.45 -15.31 3.47
N GLU A 16 8.11 -15.60 2.37
CA GLU A 16 9.56 -15.83 2.32
C GLU A 16 10.20 -14.61 1.65
N LEU A 17 11.27 -14.10 2.26
CA LEU A 17 11.88 -12.82 1.89
C LEU A 17 12.28 -12.73 0.40
N GLU A 18 13.03 -13.72 -0.12
CA GLU A 18 13.48 -13.72 -1.52
C GLU A 18 12.28 -13.76 -2.49
N ILE A 19 11.29 -14.61 -2.21
CA ILE A 19 10.09 -14.75 -3.06
C ILE A 19 9.23 -13.49 -2.99
N PHE A 20 9.13 -12.86 -1.82
CA PHE A 20 8.39 -11.62 -1.67
C PHE A 20 9.08 -10.47 -2.40
N SER A 21 10.41 -10.41 -2.40
CA SER A 21 11.16 -9.39 -3.14
C SER A 21 10.88 -9.49 -4.65
N ASP A 22 11.01 -10.69 -5.22
CA ASP A 22 10.69 -10.92 -6.64
C ASP A 22 9.23 -10.57 -6.94
N TRP A 23 8.31 -10.97 -6.06
CA TRP A 23 6.89 -10.67 -6.19
C TRP A 23 6.60 -9.15 -6.11
N TYR A 24 7.26 -8.44 -5.19
CA TYR A 24 7.12 -6.99 -5.04
C TYR A 24 7.63 -6.27 -6.29
N ASP A 25 8.78 -6.68 -6.82
CA ASP A 25 9.32 -6.17 -8.08
C ASP A 25 8.29 -6.34 -9.19
N ASP A 26 7.73 -7.55 -9.37
CA ASP A 26 6.66 -7.83 -10.35
C ASP A 26 5.43 -6.93 -10.16
N GLN A 27 4.98 -6.71 -8.92
CA GLN A 27 3.84 -5.81 -8.66
C GLN A 27 4.15 -4.36 -9.03
N SER A 28 5.40 -3.93 -8.85
CA SER A 28 5.85 -2.57 -9.11
C SER A 28 6.16 -2.27 -10.58
N GLU A 29 6.13 -3.28 -11.46
CA GLU A 29 6.25 -3.11 -12.91
C GLU A 29 4.97 -2.55 -13.56
N TRP A 30 3.84 -2.58 -12.85
CA TRP A 30 2.54 -2.10 -13.35
C TRP A 30 2.10 -2.76 -14.68
N ALA A 31 2.36 -4.07 -14.81
CA ALA A 31 2.14 -4.83 -16.05
C ALA A 31 0.70 -5.37 -16.24
N GLU A 32 -0.23 -5.07 -15.33
CA GLU A 32 -1.59 -5.60 -15.38
C GLU A 32 -2.44 -4.89 -16.46
N GLU A 33 -3.30 -5.63 -17.16
CA GLU A 33 -4.16 -5.09 -18.22
C GLU A 33 -5.45 -4.48 -17.64
N HIS A 34 -5.31 -3.41 -16.85
CA HIS A 34 -6.44 -2.65 -16.29
C HIS A 34 -6.07 -1.19 -15.97
N ASP A 35 -7.06 -0.42 -15.54
CA ASP A 35 -6.86 0.95 -15.05
C ASP A 35 -6.47 0.91 -13.56
N TYR A 36 -5.29 1.42 -13.23
CA TYR A 36 -4.78 1.48 -11.85
C TYR A 36 -5.49 2.51 -10.98
N ASP A 37 -6.34 3.35 -11.56
CA ASP A 37 -7.22 4.27 -10.84
C ASP A 37 -8.56 3.63 -10.42
N ASP A 38 -8.84 2.38 -10.85
CA ASP A 38 -10.12 1.71 -10.58
C ASP A 38 -10.06 0.78 -9.35
N PRO A 39 -10.65 1.15 -8.20
CA PRO A 39 -10.67 0.29 -7.02
C PRO A 39 -11.56 -0.96 -7.18
N SER A 40 -12.27 -1.13 -8.30
CA SER A 40 -13.07 -2.33 -8.57
C SER A 40 -12.22 -3.54 -8.97
N VAL A 41 -10.97 -3.34 -9.41
CA VAL A 41 -10.07 -4.41 -9.89
C VAL A 41 -9.43 -5.22 -8.76
N THR A 42 -9.44 -4.69 -7.54
CA THR A 42 -8.74 -5.26 -6.38
C THR A 42 -9.66 -6.10 -5.49
N THR A 43 -9.08 -6.72 -4.46
CA THR A 43 -9.81 -7.57 -3.51
C THR A 43 -10.77 -6.76 -2.63
N ASP A 44 -11.78 -7.43 -2.06
CA ASP A 44 -12.79 -6.76 -1.23
C ASP A 44 -12.17 -6.00 -0.03
N LYS A 45 -11.14 -6.56 0.61
CA LYS A 45 -10.45 -5.93 1.74
C LYS A 45 -9.67 -4.69 1.29
N LEU A 46 -8.95 -4.78 0.17
CA LEU A 46 -8.19 -3.66 -0.39
C LEU A 46 -9.11 -2.53 -0.90
N ARG A 47 -10.26 -2.89 -1.48
CA ARG A 47 -11.27 -1.91 -1.87
C ARG A 47 -11.85 -1.18 -0.67
N LEU A 48 -12.15 -1.89 0.44
CA LEU A 48 -12.60 -1.24 1.68
C LEU A 48 -11.52 -0.33 2.27
N PHE A 49 -10.26 -0.77 2.26
CA PHE A 49 -9.11 0.05 2.64
C PHE A 49 -9.05 1.34 1.82
N PHE A 50 -9.09 1.24 0.48
CA PHE A 50 -9.04 2.37 -0.43
C PHE A 50 -10.16 3.38 -0.13
N MET A 51 -11.41 2.91 -0.04
CA MET A 51 -12.56 3.78 0.19
C MET A 51 -12.49 4.53 1.53
N GLU A 52 -11.80 3.98 2.53
CA GLU A 52 -11.59 4.67 3.80
C GLU A 52 -10.40 5.64 3.75
N LEU A 53 -9.30 5.26 3.07
CA LEU A 53 -8.10 6.08 2.91
C LEU A 53 -8.41 7.42 2.22
N ILE A 54 -9.20 7.40 1.15
CA ILE A 54 -9.46 8.58 0.31
C ILE A 54 -10.29 9.69 1.01
N ASN A 55 -10.78 9.43 2.22
CA ASN A 55 -11.42 10.46 3.04
C ASN A 55 -10.39 11.43 3.62
N ASP A 56 -9.18 10.94 3.91
CA ASP A 56 -8.08 11.72 4.47
C ASP A 56 -7.01 12.05 3.40
N PHE A 57 -6.79 11.15 2.45
CA PHE A 57 -5.81 11.31 1.36
C PHE A 57 -6.47 11.08 0.01
N PRO A 58 -7.13 12.09 -0.58
CA PRO A 58 -7.84 11.93 -1.85
C PRO A 58 -6.87 11.58 -2.99
N PRO A 59 -7.30 10.76 -3.96
CA PRO A 59 -6.45 10.43 -5.10
C PRO A 59 -6.29 11.65 -6.01
N MET A 60 -5.12 11.77 -6.64
CA MET A 60 -4.87 12.77 -7.69
C MET A 60 -5.61 12.45 -8.98
N ASN A 61 -5.81 11.16 -9.27
CA ASN A 61 -6.35 10.66 -10.53
C ASN A 61 -7.60 9.78 -10.31
N GLY A 62 -8.21 9.37 -11.41
CA GLY A 62 -9.34 8.45 -11.36
C GLY A 62 -10.71 9.03 -11.01
N PRO A 63 -11.72 8.16 -10.89
CA PRO A 63 -13.12 8.55 -10.66
C PRO A 63 -13.39 9.17 -9.29
N PHE A 64 -12.46 9.04 -8.35
CA PHE A 64 -12.54 9.61 -7.00
C PHE A 64 -11.64 10.84 -6.81
N ALA A 65 -10.99 11.31 -7.87
CA ALA A 65 -10.12 12.49 -7.82
C ALA A 65 -10.88 13.72 -7.30
N LYS A 66 -10.18 14.56 -6.53
CA LYS A 66 -10.68 15.86 -6.08
C LYS A 66 -9.81 16.96 -6.64
N GLU A 67 -10.44 18.04 -7.10
CA GLU A 67 -9.73 19.27 -7.46
C GLU A 67 -9.32 20.02 -6.19
N LEU A 68 -8.20 19.60 -5.61
CA LEU A 68 -7.55 20.23 -4.46
C LEU A 68 -6.12 20.62 -4.86
N GLU A 69 -5.57 21.64 -4.21
CA GLU A 69 -4.16 22.02 -4.35
C GLU A 69 -3.52 22.02 -2.96
N ASP A 70 -3.48 20.84 -2.33
CA ASP A 70 -2.84 20.66 -1.04
C ASP A 70 -2.02 19.36 -0.98
N ASP A 71 -1.17 19.27 0.04
CA ASP A 71 -0.22 18.18 0.23
C ASP A 71 -0.88 16.83 0.61
N THR A 72 -2.21 16.80 0.87
CA THR A 72 -2.95 15.58 1.22
C THR A 72 -3.35 14.76 -0.01
N LEU A 73 -3.24 15.33 -1.21
CA LEU A 73 -3.40 14.55 -2.43
C LEU A 73 -2.34 13.45 -2.50
N ALA A 74 -2.79 12.24 -2.84
CA ALA A 74 -1.95 11.07 -2.96
C ALA A 74 -2.01 10.49 -4.37
N ASP A 75 -0.88 10.00 -4.84
CA ASP A 75 -0.81 9.19 -6.06
C ASP A 75 -1.10 7.74 -5.66
N ILE A 76 -2.25 7.20 -6.08
CA ILE A 76 -2.73 5.90 -5.63
C ILE A 76 -2.84 4.96 -6.84
N CYS A 77 -2.08 3.87 -6.81
CA CYS A 77 -2.15 2.81 -7.82
C CYS A 77 -2.79 1.57 -7.22
N VAL A 78 -3.87 1.07 -7.84
CA VAL A 78 -4.62 -0.10 -7.40
C VAL A 78 -4.36 -1.30 -8.31
N GLY A 79 -3.57 -2.25 -7.82
CA GLY A 79 -3.38 -3.55 -8.46
C GLY A 79 -4.40 -4.58 -7.99
N LYS A 80 -4.38 -5.79 -8.58
CA LYS A 80 -5.32 -6.86 -8.18
C LYS A 80 -5.17 -7.28 -6.72
N VAL A 81 -3.94 -7.24 -6.21
CA VAL A 81 -3.58 -7.73 -4.87
C VAL A 81 -2.78 -6.74 -4.03
N VAL A 82 -2.57 -5.51 -4.55
CA VAL A 82 -1.86 -4.42 -3.86
C VAL A 82 -2.57 -3.09 -4.04
N VAL A 83 -2.36 -2.18 -3.09
CA VAL A 83 -2.58 -0.74 -3.27
C VAL A 83 -1.28 -0.05 -2.87
N TYR A 84 -0.69 0.66 -3.82
CA TYR A 84 0.53 1.44 -3.63
C TYR A 84 0.17 2.92 -3.58
N VAL A 85 0.79 3.66 -2.67
CA VAL A 85 0.46 5.06 -2.44
C VAL A 85 1.72 5.90 -2.28
N GLY A 86 1.86 6.90 -3.13
CA GLY A 86 2.85 7.95 -3.04
C GLY A 86 2.27 9.20 -2.38
N PHE A 87 2.84 9.61 -1.26
CA PHE A 87 2.47 10.82 -0.52
C PHE A 87 3.53 11.93 -0.68
N ALA A 88 3.15 13.17 -0.41
CA ALA A 88 4.12 14.22 -0.13
C ALA A 88 4.89 13.89 1.17
N TRP A 89 6.20 14.18 1.21
CA TRP A 89 7.01 13.95 2.42
C TRP A 89 6.51 14.73 3.65
N SER A 90 5.84 15.87 3.45
CA SER A 90 5.19 16.63 4.53
C SER A 90 4.07 15.85 5.21
N GLN A 91 3.55 14.80 4.56
CA GLN A 91 2.51 13.91 5.07
C GLN A 91 3.04 12.55 5.53
N SER A 92 4.34 12.32 5.61
CA SER A 92 4.89 10.98 5.87
C SER A 92 4.37 10.35 7.18
N GLU A 93 4.40 11.09 8.28
CA GLU A 93 3.92 10.65 9.59
C GLU A 93 2.39 10.37 9.58
N PRO A 94 1.50 11.31 9.19
CA PRO A 94 0.06 11.02 9.16
C PRO A 94 -0.30 9.93 8.13
N ALA A 95 0.41 9.84 7.00
CA ALA A 95 0.19 8.80 5.99
C ALA A 95 0.55 7.42 6.54
N PHE A 96 1.72 7.28 7.18
CA PHE A 96 2.13 6.03 7.81
C PHE A 96 1.12 5.59 8.87
N GLU A 97 0.77 6.48 9.81
CA GLU A 97 -0.20 6.16 10.86
C GLU A 97 -1.54 5.71 10.29
N LYS A 98 -2.05 6.44 9.29
CA LYS A 98 -3.34 6.12 8.65
C LYS A 98 -3.29 4.79 7.92
N MET A 99 -2.31 4.59 7.03
CA MET A 99 -2.23 3.35 6.26
C MET A 99 -1.98 2.15 7.16
N PHE A 100 -1.11 2.25 8.16
CA PHE A 100 -0.83 1.17 9.10
C PHE A 100 -2.07 0.81 9.93
N SER A 101 -2.80 1.81 10.42
CA SER A 101 -4.07 1.60 11.14
C SER A 101 -5.13 0.90 10.29
N LEU A 102 -5.30 1.33 9.03
CA LEU A 102 -6.24 0.69 8.11
C LEU A 102 -5.78 -0.72 7.70
N ALA A 103 -4.49 -0.95 7.49
CA ALA A 103 -3.94 -2.26 7.20
C ALA A 103 -4.25 -3.26 8.33
N LYS A 104 -4.07 -2.85 9.59
CA LYS A 104 -4.53 -3.63 10.75
C LYS A 104 -6.04 -3.90 10.71
N LYS A 105 -6.84 -2.84 10.56
CA LYS A 105 -8.31 -2.92 10.56
C LYS A 105 -8.85 -3.91 9.53
N TYR A 106 -8.24 -3.98 8.35
CA TYR A 106 -8.67 -4.86 7.26
C TYR A 106 -7.84 -6.15 7.13
N SER A 107 -6.92 -6.41 8.07
CA SER A 107 -6.03 -7.58 8.04
C SER A 107 -5.27 -7.72 6.71
N LEU A 108 -4.70 -6.60 6.26
CA LEU A 108 -3.83 -6.51 5.09
C LEU A 108 -2.36 -6.59 5.52
N GLY A 109 -1.48 -6.98 4.60
CA GLY A 109 -0.06 -6.75 4.79
C GLY A 109 0.33 -5.31 4.48
N PHE A 110 1.49 -4.89 4.97
CA PHE A 110 1.97 -3.51 4.84
C PHE A 110 3.47 -3.50 4.54
N LEU A 111 3.92 -2.57 3.72
CA LEU A 111 5.33 -2.33 3.36
C LEU A 111 5.60 -0.83 3.36
N ASN A 112 6.71 -0.43 3.97
CA ASN A 112 7.23 0.93 3.90
C ASN A 112 8.36 1.00 2.86
N ALA A 113 8.00 1.28 1.61
CA ALA A 113 8.93 1.28 0.48
C ALA A 113 9.92 2.47 0.52
N SER A 114 9.60 3.52 1.27
CA SER A 114 10.50 4.67 1.51
C SER A 114 11.42 4.50 2.72
N SER A 115 11.33 3.40 3.46
CA SER A 115 12.27 3.08 4.54
C SER A 115 13.59 2.56 4.00
N GLU A 116 14.70 2.85 4.69
CA GLU A 116 16.01 2.26 4.38
C GLU A 116 16.02 0.73 4.52
N ARG A 117 15.14 0.19 5.38
CA ARG A 117 15.04 -1.26 5.66
C ARG A 117 14.03 -1.96 4.77
N GLY A 118 13.02 -1.23 4.27
CA GLY A 118 11.87 -1.83 3.58
C GLY A 118 11.17 -2.86 4.45
N GLU A 119 10.75 -2.50 5.67
CA GLU A 119 10.11 -3.45 6.56
C GLU A 119 8.78 -3.94 5.96
N VAL A 120 8.53 -5.25 6.09
CA VAL A 120 7.31 -5.91 5.62
C VAL A 120 6.58 -6.50 6.81
N TRP A 121 5.32 -6.10 6.97
CA TRP A 121 4.46 -6.55 8.05
C TRP A 121 3.33 -7.44 7.54
N PHE A 122 3.04 -8.49 8.31
CA PHE A 122 1.89 -9.37 8.08
C PHE A 122 0.96 -9.36 9.30
N PRO A 123 -0.35 -9.52 9.10
CA PRO A 123 -1.29 -9.69 10.19
C PRO A 123 -1.08 -11.05 10.87
N ASN A 124 -1.05 -11.05 12.20
CA ASN A 124 -1.02 -12.25 13.03
C ASN A 124 -2.45 -12.78 13.28
N THR A 125 -2.57 -13.85 14.06
CA THR A 125 -3.88 -14.47 14.39
C THR A 125 -4.84 -13.59 15.19
N GLN A 126 -4.36 -12.48 15.75
CA GLN A 126 -5.14 -11.49 16.50
C GLN A 126 -5.47 -10.25 15.66
N GLY A 127 -5.02 -10.18 14.40
CA GLY A 127 -5.19 -9.02 13.52
C GLY A 127 -4.18 -7.89 13.76
N GLU A 128 -3.15 -8.14 14.57
CA GLU A 128 -2.04 -7.20 14.79
C GLU A 128 -0.97 -7.37 13.72
N LEU A 129 -0.34 -6.27 13.29
CA LEU A 129 0.76 -6.30 12.31
C LEU A 129 2.08 -6.59 12.99
N GLU A 130 2.77 -7.62 12.52
CA GLU A 130 4.10 -8.03 12.98
C GLU A 130 5.08 -7.97 11.82
N ILE A 131 6.30 -7.49 12.08
CA ILE A 131 7.38 -7.52 11.07
C ILE A 131 7.68 -8.98 10.74
N CYS A 132 7.63 -9.32 9.46
CA CYS A 132 7.96 -10.65 8.95
C CYS A 132 9.42 -10.69 8.46
N PHE A 133 9.86 -9.66 7.74
CA PHE A 133 11.23 -9.49 7.25
C PHE A 133 11.49 -8.04 6.81
N GLU A 134 12.76 -7.68 6.60
CA GLU A 134 13.22 -6.41 6.05
C GLU A 134 13.80 -6.66 4.65
N LEU A 135 13.37 -5.91 3.62
CA LEU A 135 13.86 -6.10 2.24
C LEU A 135 15.37 -5.86 2.12
N SER A 136 15.96 -5.04 2.99
CA SER A 136 17.41 -4.82 3.04
C SER A 136 18.22 -6.07 3.37
N ASP A 137 17.62 -7.11 3.95
CA ASP A 137 18.31 -8.34 4.35
C ASP A 137 18.75 -9.24 3.17
N ILE A 138 18.31 -8.93 1.93
CA ILE A 138 18.73 -9.63 0.71
C ILE A 138 20.05 -9.06 0.14
N THR A 139 20.50 -7.88 0.61
CA THR A 139 21.65 -7.15 0.03
C THR A 139 23.03 -7.56 0.52
#